data_AF-A0A0X3SBE6-F1
#
_entry.id   AF-A0A0X3SBE6-F1
#
_cell.length_a   1.000
_cell.length_b   1.000
_cell.length_c   1.000
_cell.angle_alpha   90.00
_cell.angle_beta   90.00
_cell.angle_gamma   90.00
#
_symmetry.space_group_name_H-M   'P 1'
#
loop_
_entity.id
_entity.type
_entity.pdbx_description
1 polymer ?
#
loop_
_entity_poly.entity_id
_entity_poly.type
_entity_poly.pdbx_seq_one_letter_code
_entity_poly.pdbx_strand_id
1 'polypeptide(L)'
;MPADLEAVLAVLAGRLGVDPGDPSDEHDRWAVYRDALDDPAHLPDLFDVVALEPLDSISLGIVLHLLGGLPPSERPSWIDRLGNDRSRAYATCRARELAVLQGDSVTALLDDPSVQDSWSDWLQLGLAGSSDERAVLHRLATEGRTKRIRRLASERIRTIEHRGPGTS
;
A
#
# COMPACT_ATOMS: atom_id res chain seq x y z
N MET A 1 -11.72 10.52 29.14
CA MET A 1 -10.28 10.22 29.16
C MET A 1 -9.87 9.97 27.73
N PRO A 2 -8.81 10.62 27.19
CA PRO A 2 -8.25 10.13 25.94
C PRO A 2 -7.88 8.65 26.16
N ALA A 3 -8.26 7.77 25.24
CA ALA A 3 -7.84 6.38 25.32
C ALA A 3 -6.31 6.34 25.22
N ASP A 4 -5.65 5.59 26.10
CA ASP A 4 -4.25 5.24 25.93
C ASP A 4 -4.14 4.02 25.01
N LEU A 5 -2.94 3.79 24.47
CA LEU A 5 -2.70 2.70 23.53
C LEU A 5 -3.06 1.34 24.13
N GLU A 6 -2.77 1.14 25.41
CA GLU A 6 -3.03 -0.11 26.14
C GLU A 6 -4.53 -0.42 26.18
N ALA A 7 -5.38 0.56 26.47
CA ALA A 7 -6.82 0.37 26.45
C ALA A 7 -7.36 0.03 25.04
N VAL A 8 -6.85 0.69 24.00
CA VAL A 8 -7.26 0.40 22.61
C VAL A 8 -6.82 -1.00 22.20
N LEU A 9 -5.59 -1.39 22.53
CA LEU A 9 -5.06 -2.73 22.30
C LEU A 9 -5.88 -3.81 22.99
N ALA A 10 -6.23 -3.61 24.27
CA ALA A 10 -7.03 -4.56 25.03
C ALA A 10 -8.42 -4.75 24.40
N VAL A 11 -9.05 -3.67 23.94
CA VAL A 11 -10.34 -3.73 23.24
C VAL A 11 -10.19 -4.48 21.90
N LEU A 12 -9.17 -4.16 21.10
CA LEU A 12 -8.94 -4.78 19.80
C LEU A 12 -8.65 -6.29 19.95
N ALA A 13 -7.75 -6.67 20.85
CA ALA A 13 -7.44 -8.06 21.15
C ALA A 13 -8.67 -8.83 21.65
N GLY A 14 -9.49 -8.21 22.50
CA GLY A 14 -10.75 -8.77 22.97
C GLY A 14 -11.77 -9.02 21.85
N ARG A 15 -11.83 -8.14 20.83
CA ARG A 15 -12.69 -8.34 19.65
C ARG A 15 -12.20 -9.45 18.73
N LEU A 16 -10.88 -9.59 18.60
CA LEU A 16 -10.23 -10.64 17.82
C LEU A 16 -10.23 -12.00 18.54
N GLY A 17 -10.45 -12.03 19.86
CA GLY A 17 -10.34 -13.24 20.67
C GLY A 17 -8.90 -13.72 20.83
N VAL A 18 -7.92 -12.80 20.75
CA VAL A 18 -6.49 -13.09 20.89
C VAL A 18 -5.96 -12.54 22.22
N ASP A 19 -4.82 -13.08 22.65
CA ASP A 19 -4.07 -12.54 23.78
C ASP A 19 -3.32 -11.27 23.33
N PRO A 20 -3.50 -10.11 23.98
CA PRO A 20 -2.77 -8.89 23.63
C PRO A 20 -1.26 -8.95 23.89
N GLY A 21 -0.76 -9.91 24.69
CA GLY A 21 0.65 -10.00 25.05
C GLY A 21 1.12 -8.83 25.92
N ASP A 22 2.41 -8.49 25.83
CA ASP A 22 2.98 -7.31 26.50
C ASP A 22 2.74 -6.04 25.66
N PRO A 23 1.92 -5.07 26.11
CA PRO A 23 1.66 -3.85 25.35
C PRO A 23 2.91 -2.98 25.14
N SER A 24 3.97 -3.19 25.93
CA SER A 24 5.25 -2.50 25.73
C SER A 24 6.13 -3.14 24.65
N ASP A 25 5.90 -4.41 24.29
CA ASP A 25 6.63 -5.13 23.25
C ASP A 25 6.05 -4.81 21.86
N GLU A 26 6.91 -4.34 20.95
CA GLU A 26 6.51 -3.99 19.59
C GLU A 26 6.03 -5.19 18.76
N HIS A 27 6.55 -6.39 19.02
CA HIS A 27 6.19 -7.60 18.30
C HIS A 27 4.82 -8.11 18.71
N ASP A 28 4.50 -8.04 20.01
CA ASP A 28 3.18 -8.42 20.54
C ASP A 28 2.12 -7.45 20.02
N ARG A 29 2.37 -6.14 20.08
CA ARG A 29 1.49 -5.12 19.47
C ARG A 29 1.27 -5.38 17.98
N TRP A 30 2.34 -5.59 17.21
CA TRP A 30 2.25 -5.84 15.77
C TRP A 30 1.47 -7.11 15.44
N ALA A 31 1.58 -8.17 16.25
CA ALA A 31 0.82 -9.39 16.05
C ALA A 31 -0.69 -9.12 16.11
N VAL A 32 -1.15 -8.36 17.12
CA VAL A 32 -2.56 -7.96 17.26
C VAL A 32 -3.01 -7.10 16.07
N TYR A 33 -2.22 -6.10 15.66
CA TYR A 33 -2.56 -5.24 14.54
C TYR A 33 -2.66 -6.02 13.23
N ARG A 34 -1.73 -6.93 12.99
CA ARG A 34 -1.71 -7.75 11.77
C ARG A 34 -2.99 -8.58 11.66
N ASP A 35 -3.43 -9.18 12.76
CA ASP A 35 -4.65 -9.99 12.76
C ASP A 35 -5.91 -9.12 12.55
N ALA A 36 -5.86 -7.84 12.94
CA ALA A 36 -6.93 -6.87 12.67
C ALA A 36 -6.95 -6.32 11.24
N LEU A 37 -5.81 -6.27 10.54
CA LEU A 37 -5.67 -5.59 9.25
C LEU A 37 -6.53 -6.22 8.12
N ASP A 38 -6.91 -7.49 8.26
CA ASP A 38 -7.65 -8.23 7.24
C ASP A 38 -9.19 -8.10 7.37
N ASP A 39 -9.71 -7.49 8.45
CA ASP A 39 -11.16 -7.33 8.67
C ASP A 39 -11.57 -5.84 8.78
N PRO A 40 -12.41 -5.33 7.86
CA PRO A 40 -12.94 -3.97 7.91
C PRO A 40 -13.64 -3.59 9.23
N ALA A 41 -14.16 -4.58 9.98
CA ALA A 41 -14.80 -4.36 11.28
C ALA A 41 -13.87 -3.75 12.34
N HIS A 42 -12.54 -3.89 12.17
CA HIS A 42 -11.53 -3.39 13.10
C HIS A 42 -10.90 -2.07 12.69
N LEU A 43 -11.30 -1.50 11.54
CA LEU A 43 -10.77 -0.22 11.07
C LEU A 43 -10.92 0.93 12.08
N PRO A 44 -12.04 1.09 12.82
CA PRO A 44 -12.13 2.15 13.81
C PRO A 44 -11.08 2.04 14.92
N ASP A 45 -10.79 0.82 15.40
CA ASP A 45 -9.79 0.61 16.45
C ASP A 45 -8.38 0.83 15.90
N LEU A 46 -8.09 0.31 14.70
CA LEU A 46 -6.82 0.54 14.01
C LEU A 46 -6.59 2.02 13.71
N PHE A 47 -7.65 2.77 13.42
CA PHE A 47 -7.57 4.21 13.19
C PHE A 47 -7.05 4.92 14.44
N ASP A 48 -7.53 4.54 15.62
CA ASP A 48 -7.07 5.09 16.90
C ASP A 48 -5.68 4.60 17.28
N VAL A 49 -5.34 3.34 16.99
CA VAL A 49 -3.98 2.79 17.13
C VAL A 49 -2.95 3.64 16.39
N VAL A 50 -3.20 4.01 15.13
CA VAL A 50 -2.24 4.80 14.33
C VAL A 50 -1.85 6.11 15.03
N ALA A 51 -2.79 6.73 15.75
CA ALA A 51 -2.55 7.99 16.46
C ALA A 51 -1.82 7.81 17.79
N LEU A 52 -1.96 6.64 18.42
CA LEU A 52 -1.47 6.35 19.78
C LEU A 52 -0.17 5.55 19.79
N GLU A 53 0.14 4.84 18.71
CA GLU A 53 1.33 3.99 18.61
C GLU A 53 2.62 4.84 18.69
N PRO A 54 3.53 4.54 19.64
CA PRO A 54 4.75 5.31 19.85
C PRO A 54 5.78 5.14 18.75
N LEU A 55 5.75 4.02 18.01
CA LEU A 55 6.70 3.73 16.95
C LEU A 55 6.14 4.13 15.59
N ASP A 56 6.66 5.24 15.06
CA ASP A 56 6.28 5.78 13.74
C ASP A 56 6.35 4.74 12.60
N SER A 57 7.28 3.78 12.69
CA SER A 57 7.41 2.69 11.71
C SER A 57 6.23 1.73 11.72
N ILE A 58 5.64 1.47 12.89
CA ILE A 58 4.47 0.61 13.04
C ILE A 58 3.23 1.34 12.54
N SER A 59 3.00 2.59 12.97
CA SER A 59 1.90 3.41 12.47
C SER A 59 1.94 3.54 10.95
N LEU A 60 3.14 3.78 10.39
CA LEU A 60 3.33 3.82 8.94
C LEU A 60 3.03 2.47 8.29
N GLY A 61 3.47 1.35 8.88
CA GLY A 61 3.19 0.00 8.40
C GLY A 61 1.69 -0.30 8.29
N ILE A 62 0.93 0.04 9.33
CA ILE A 62 -0.55 -0.08 9.36
C ILE A 62 -1.16 0.73 8.22
N VAL A 63 -0.83 2.03 8.12
CA VAL A 63 -1.40 2.90 7.09
C VAL A 63 -1.08 2.38 5.68
N LEU A 64 0.18 2.03 5.41
CA LEU A 64 0.59 1.52 4.09
C LEU A 64 -0.14 0.23 3.70
N HIS A 65 -0.43 -0.64 4.66
CA HIS A 65 -1.22 -1.85 4.42
C HIS A 65 -2.65 -1.51 4.01
N LEU A 66 -3.30 -0.60 4.74
CA LEU A 66 -4.69 -0.22 4.52
C LEU A 66 -4.92 0.58 3.23
N LEU A 67 -3.96 1.43 2.82
CA LEU A 67 -4.14 2.33 1.67
C LEU A 67 -4.60 1.62 0.39
N GLY A 68 -4.18 0.38 0.16
CA GLY A 68 -4.53 -0.40 -1.02
C GLY A 68 -6.02 -0.76 -1.10
N GLY A 69 -6.64 -1.03 0.06
CA GLY A 69 -8.06 -1.38 0.17
C GLY A 69 -8.99 -0.20 0.43
N LEU A 70 -8.46 0.90 0.97
CA LEU A 70 -9.26 2.08 1.31
C LEU A 70 -9.75 2.86 0.07
N PRO A 71 -11.00 3.38 0.10
CA PRO A 71 -11.47 4.35 -0.86
C PRO A 71 -10.53 5.58 -0.93
N PRO A 72 -10.28 6.16 -2.12
CA PRO A 72 -9.38 7.31 -2.25
C PRO A 72 -9.76 8.50 -1.37
N SER A 73 -11.05 8.70 -1.09
CA SER A 73 -11.57 9.76 -0.22
C SER A 73 -11.20 9.58 1.25
N GLU A 74 -10.94 8.37 1.70
CA GLU A 74 -10.64 8.07 3.11
C GLU A 74 -9.14 8.12 3.42
N ARG A 75 -8.29 7.86 2.42
CA ARG A 75 -6.82 7.82 2.55
C ARG A 75 -6.22 9.05 3.26
N PRO A 76 -6.63 10.31 2.97
CA PRO A 76 -6.08 11.48 3.65
C PRO A 76 -6.25 11.42 5.17
N SER A 77 -7.42 10.99 5.65
CA SER A 77 -7.70 10.93 7.08
C SER A 77 -6.78 9.95 7.83
N TRP A 78 -6.41 8.84 7.19
CA TRP A 78 -5.45 7.87 7.72
C TRP A 78 -4.01 8.38 7.67
N ILE A 79 -3.64 9.08 6.59
CA ILE A 79 -2.30 9.66 6.43
C ILE A 79 -2.08 10.73 7.50
N ASP A 80 -3.04 11.62 7.71
CA ASP A 80 -2.94 12.75 8.64
C ASP A 80 -2.74 12.30 10.11
N ARG A 81 -3.09 11.05 10.44
CA ARG A 81 -2.88 10.45 11.76
C ARG A 81 -1.43 10.09 12.06
N LEU A 82 -0.59 9.92 11.05
CA LEU A 82 0.81 9.55 11.25
C LEU A 82 1.54 10.65 12.03
N GLY A 83 2.39 10.28 12.99
CA GLY A 83 3.00 11.22 13.95
C GLY A 83 3.94 12.26 13.33
N ASN A 84 4.57 11.98 12.19
CA ASN A 84 5.60 12.84 11.60
C ASN A 84 5.41 13.14 10.10
N ASP A 85 5.97 14.26 9.66
CA ASP A 85 5.88 14.75 8.27
C ASP A 85 6.50 13.81 7.24
N ARG A 86 7.57 13.11 7.60
CA ARG A 86 8.27 12.19 6.70
C ARG A 86 7.39 10.98 6.37
N SER A 87 6.75 10.38 7.37
CA SER A 87 5.79 9.28 7.23
C SER A 87 4.56 9.75 6.44
N ARG A 88 4.03 10.95 6.73
CA ARG A 88 2.91 11.55 5.97
C ARG A 88 3.25 11.75 4.50
N ALA A 89 4.42 12.31 4.20
CA ALA A 89 4.87 12.54 2.83
C ALA A 89 5.07 11.21 2.07
N TYR A 90 5.64 10.21 2.73
CA TYR A 90 5.82 8.87 2.15
C TYR A 90 4.47 8.19 1.85
N ALA A 91 3.55 8.18 2.82
CA ALA A 91 2.22 7.60 2.63
C ALA A 91 1.38 8.37 1.59
N THR A 92 1.52 9.70 1.52
CA THR A 92 0.92 10.53 0.46
C THR A 92 1.44 10.14 -0.92
N CYS A 93 2.76 9.97 -1.06
CA CYS A 93 3.35 9.50 -2.31
C CYS A 93 2.76 8.12 -2.68
N ARG A 94 2.76 7.17 -1.74
CA ARG A 94 2.22 5.83 -1.97
C ARG A 94 0.73 5.85 -2.34
N ALA A 95 -0.09 6.70 -1.72
CA ALA A 95 -1.51 6.82 -2.05
C ALA A 95 -1.73 7.32 -3.49
N ARG A 96 -0.88 8.22 -3.99
CA ARG A 96 -0.89 8.68 -5.39
C ARG A 96 -0.48 7.56 -6.34
N GLU A 97 0.57 6.82 -6.00
CA GLU A 97 1.03 5.68 -6.81
C GLU A 97 -0.02 4.56 -6.87
N LEU A 98 -0.74 4.31 -5.77
CA LEU A 98 -1.88 3.39 -5.74
C LEU A 98 -3.01 3.85 -6.66
N ALA A 99 -3.29 5.16 -6.70
CA ALA A 99 -4.29 5.69 -7.63
C ALA A 99 -3.89 5.49 -9.10
N VAL A 100 -2.58 5.53 -9.42
CA VAL A 100 -2.09 5.17 -10.76
C VAL A 100 -2.31 3.68 -11.04
N LEU A 101 -1.98 2.79 -10.10
CA LEU A 101 -2.19 1.34 -10.27
C LEU A 101 -3.66 0.93 -10.41
N GLN A 102 -4.56 1.69 -9.79
CA GLN A 102 -6.01 1.42 -9.78
C GLN A 102 -6.78 2.19 -10.87
N GLY A 103 -6.11 3.09 -11.58
CA GLY A 103 -6.74 3.92 -12.61
C GLY A 103 -7.06 3.14 -13.88
N ASP A 104 -8.01 3.67 -14.68
CA ASP A 104 -8.52 3.00 -15.87
C ASP A 104 -7.51 2.90 -17.02
N SER A 105 -6.59 3.86 -17.14
CA SER A 105 -5.51 3.80 -18.12
C SER A 105 -4.26 4.52 -17.64
N VAL A 106 -3.19 3.75 -17.50
CA VAL A 106 -1.84 4.25 -17.24
C VAL A 106 -1.17 4.70 -18.54
N THR A 107 -1.56 4.14 -19.70
CA THR A 107 -1.05 4.58 -21.02
C THR A 107 -1.30 6.07 -21.25
N ALA A 108 -2.44 6.61 -20.81
CA ALA A 108 -2.71 8.05 -20.92
C ALA A 108 -1.71 8.92 -20.15
N LEU A 109 -1.07 8.38 -19.11
CA LEU A 109 -0.02 9.07 -18.34
C LEU A 109 1.36 8.99 -19.04
N LEU A 110 1.51 8.18 -20.09
CA LEU A 110 2.76 8.08 -20.85
C LEU A 110 3.02 9.27 -21.77
N ASP A 111 2.02 10.12 -22.01
CA ASP A 111 2.18 11.31 -22.83
C ASP A 111 2.89 12.45 -22.09
N ASP A 112 3.00 12.37 -20.76
CA ASP A 112 3.74 13.31 -19.92
C ASP A 112 5.05 12.66 -19.39
N PRO A 113 6.23 13.02 -19.93
CA PRO A 113 7.52 12.50 -19.46
C PRO A 113 7.81 12.85 -18.00
N SER A 114 7.33 14.00 -17.49
CA SER A 114 7.61 14.45 -16.13
C SER A 114 6.89 13.59 -15.08
N VAL A 115 5.69 13.13 -15.40
CA VAL A 115 4.92 12.19 -14.57
C VAL A 115 5.66 10.86 -14.47
N GLN A 116 6.30 10.39 -15.54
CA GLN A 116 7.02 9.11 -15.55
C GLN A 116 8.31 9.14 -14.74
N ASP A 117 9.10 10.20 -14.85
CA ASP A 117 10.35 10.35 -14.08
C ASP A 117 10.09 10.35 -12.56
N SER A 118 8.87 10.77 -12.19
CA SER A 118 8.39 10.77 -10.80
C SER A 118 8.00 9.38 -10.28
N TRP A 119 7.86 8.36 -11.13
CA TRP A 119 7.48 7.01 -10.70
C TRP A 119 8.60 6.34 -9.90
N SER A 120 8.28 5.92 -8.66
CA SER A 120 9.22 5.18 -7.84
C SER A 120 9.41 3.75 -8.38
N ASP A 121 10.48 3.10 -7.90
CA ASP A 121 10.70 1.68 -8.14
C ASP A 121 9.51 0.82 -7.70
N TRP A 122 8.76 1.23 -6.67
CA TRP A 122 7.58 0.51 -6.21
C TRP A 122 6.46 0.54 -7.24
N LEU A 123 6.12 1.73 -7.77
CA LEU A 123 5.10 1.87 -8.79
C LEU A 123 5.50 1.13 -10.08
N GLN A 124 6.76 1.27 -10.51
CA GLN A 124 7.25 0.57 -11.70
C GLN A 124 7.22 -0.96 -11.55
N LEU A 125 7.55 -1.50 -10.37
CA LEU A 125 7.42 -2.93 -10.08
C LEU A 125 5.96 -3.39 -10.08
N GLY A 126 5.06 -2.59 -9.50
CA GLY A 126 3.61 -2.85 -9.52
C GLY A 126 3.10 -2.94 -10.96
N LEU A 127 3.33 -1.90 -11.76
CA LEU A 127 2.92 -1.84 -13.16
C LEU A 127 3.53 -2.99 -13.99
N ALA A 128 4.82 -3.28 -13.82
CA ALA A 128 5.47 -4.38 -14.54
C ALA A 128 4.88 -5.75 -14.19
N GLY A 129 4.35 -5.93 -12.97
CA GLY A 129 3.77 -7.18 -12.50
C GLY A 129 2.28 -7.35 -12.83
N SER A 130 1.51 -6.27 -12.82
CA SER A 130 0.04 -6.32 -12.90
C SER A 130 -0.59 -5.67 -14.13
N SER A 131 0.11 -4.79 -14.84
CA SER A 131 -0.47 -4.10 -16.00
C SER A 131 -0.68 -5.06 -17.17
N ASP A 132 -1.79 -4.85 -17.90
CA ASP A 132 -2.08 -5.50 -19.18
C ASP A 132 -1.93 -4.51 -20.36
N GLU A 133 -1.61 -3.25 -20.09
CA GLU A 133 -1.42 -2.21 -21.09
C GLU A 133 -0.03 -2.38 -21.75
N ARG A 134 -0.03 -2.90 -22.99
CA ARG A 134 1.21 -3.18 -23.73
C ARG A 134 2.14 -1.97 -23.83
N ALA A 135 1.61 -0.76 -24.03
CA ALA A 135 2.42 0.46 -24.12
C ALA A 135 3.23 0.70 -22.84
N VAL A 136 2.59 0.56 -21.67
CA VAL A 136 3.23 0.68 -20.35
C VAL A 136 4.31 -0.39 -20.17
N LEU A 137 3.99 -1.65 -20.51
CA LEU A 137 4.95 -2.74 -20.38
C LEU A 137 6.16 -2.58 -21.30
N HIS A 138 5.96 -2.19 -22.57
CA HIS A 138 7.06 -1.95 -23.52
C HIS A 138 7.97 -0.80 -23.05
N ARG A 139 7.36 0.27 -22.53
CA ARG A 139 8.08 1.38 -21.90
C ARG A 139 8.94 0.90 -20.74
N LEU A 140 8.34 0.19 -19.78
CA LEU A 140 9.05 -0.33 -18.60
C LEU A 140 10.12 -1.36 -18.97
N ALA A 141 9.93 -2.16 -20.02
CA ALA A 141 10.93 -3.09 -20.52
C ALA A 141 12.18 -2.38 -21.06
N THR A 142 12.00 -1.20 -21.65
CA THR A 142 13.07 -0.42 -22.28
C THR A 142 13.75 0.52 -21.29
N GLU A 143 12.96 1.25 -20.49
CA GLU A 143 13.41 2.40 -19.71
C GLU A 143 13.18 2.26 -18.20
N GLY A 144 12.65 1.12 -17.74
CA GLY A 144 12.47 0.87 -16.31
C GLY A 144 13.77 1.08 -15.54
N ARG A 145 13.69 1.73 -14.37
CA ARG A 145 14.86 2.20 -13.60
C ARG A 145 15.85 1.09 -13.27
N THR A 146 15.33 -0.10 -12.95
CA THR A 146 16.15 -1.24 -12.56
C THR A 146 16.07 -2.38 -13.58
N LYS A 147 17.11 -3.22 -13.62
CA LYS A 147 17.10 -4.46 -14.42
C LYS A 147 15.94 -5.38 -14.06
N ARG A 148 15.53 -5.41 -12.78
CA ARG A 148 14.41 -6.22 -12.30
C ARG A 148 13.09 -5.75 -12.92
N ILE A 149 12.84 -4.44 -12.94
CA ILE A 149 11.65 -3.84 -13.56
C ILE A 149 11.60 -4.19 -15.05
N ARG A 150 12.69 -3.92 -15.78
CA ARG A 150 12.78 -4.20 -17.23
C ARG A 150 12.50 -5.67 -17.56
N ARG A 151 13.06 -6.58 -16.76
CA ARG A 151 12.86 -8.01 -16.89
C ARG A 151 11.41 -8.43 -16.64
N LEU A 152 10.83 -7.97 -15.53
CA LEU A 152 9.46 -8.32 -15.15
C LEU A 152 8.45 -7.88 -16.21
N ALA A 153 8.61 -6.65 -16.74
CA ALA A 153 7.77 -6.15 -17.82
C ALA A 153 7.90 -6.99 -19.11
N SER A 154 9.12 -7.38 -19.48
CA SER A 154 9.37 -8.25 -20.63
C SER A 154 8.74 -9.63 -20.48
N GLU A 155 8.79 -10.21 -19.27
CA GLU A 155 8.16 -11.49 -18.95
C GLU A 155 6.63 -11.40 -19.01
N ARG A 156 6.05 -10.28 -18.53
CA ARG A 156 4.61 -10.02 -18.59
C ARG A 156 4.11 -9.88 -20.03
N ILE A 157 4.82 -9.15 -20.89
CA ILE A 157 4.50 -9.03 -22.33
C ILE A 157 4.35 -10.43 -22.95
N ARG A 158 5.34 -11.30 -22.77
CA ARG A 158 5.32 -12.67 -23.30
C ARG A 158 4.14 -13.48 -22.75
N THR A 159 3.80 -13.28 -21.48
CA THR A 159 2.65 -13.96 -20.85
C THR A 159 1.33 -13.53 -21.48
N ILE A 160 1.17 -12.23 -21.77
CA ILE A 160 -0.03 -11.69 -22.43
C ILE A 160 -0.10 -12.16 -23.88
N GLU A 161 1.03 -12.16 -24.60
CA GLU A 161 1.13 -12.66 -25.98
C GLU A 161 0.81 -14.16 -26.06
N HIS A 162 1.28 -14.96 -25.11
CA HIS A 162 0.96 -16.39 -25.09
C HIS A 162 -0.52 -16.67 -24.79
N ARG A 163 -1.23 -15.72 -24.17
CA ARG A 163 -2.66 -15.82 -23.85
C ARG A 163 -3.58 -15.37 -25.01
N GLY A 164 -3.06 -14.95 -26.18
CA GLY A 164 -3.92 -14.67 -27.34
C GLY A 164 -3.28 -15.00 -28.70
N PRO A 165 -4.03 -15.46 -29.73
CA PRO A 165 -5.44 -15.88 -29.77
C PRO A 165 -5.57 -17.42 -29.82
N GLY A 166 -6.34 -17.99 -28.89
CA GLY A 166 -6.60 -19.43 -28.86
C GLY A 166 -7.92 -19.75 -28.17
N THR A 167 -9.04 -19.37 -28.81
CA THR A 167 -10.30 -20.12 -28.94
C THR A 167 -11.23 -19.29 -29.84
N SER A 168 -11.36 -19.74 -31.09
CA SER A 168 -12.54 -19.50 -31.93
C SER A 168 -13.74 -20.27 -31.40
#